data_AF-A0A947KS79-F1
#
_entry.id   AF-A0A947KS79-F1
#
_cell.length_a   1.000
_cell.length_b   1.000
_cell.length_c   1.000
_cell.angle_alpha   90.00
_cell.angle_beta   90.00
_cell.angle_gamma   90.00
#
_symmetry.space_group_name_H-M   'P 1'
#
loop_
_entity.id
_entity.type
_entity.pdbx_description
1 polymer ?
#
loop_
_entity_poly.entity_id
_entity_poly.type
_entity_poly.pdbx_seq_one_letter_code
_entity_poly.pdbx_strand_id
1 'polypeptide(L)'
;MDKNKIIKSVKRQEEEKVAVSLKLPASLKEQLQKLGEKESISMNSLIVATLHSLIDDDCGKELREAKSLLLEFYSRIVHDIEGIEKHGLDADNIVYYTKAVDMKKQIEALRGV
;
A
#
# COMPACT_ATOMS: atom_id res chain seq x y z
N MET A 1 3.93 8.09 -14.75
CA MET A 1 3.58 9.18 -13.81
C MET A 1 2.93 10.33 -14.57
N ASP A 2 1.69 10.68 -14.25
CA ASP A 2 0.92 11.71 -14.97
C ASP A 2 1.04 13.08 -14.26
N LYS A 3 1.66 14.05 -14.94
CA LYS A 3 1.87 15.42 -14.45
C LYS A 3 0.57 16.12 -14.04
N ASN A 4 -0.54 15.83 -14.73
CA ASN A 4 -1.82 16.50 -14.49
C ASN A 4 -2.50 16.01 -13.20
N LYS A 5 -2.23 14.76 -12.80
CA LYS A 5 -2.74 14.17 -11.55
C LYS A 5 -2.10 14.84 -10.32
N ILE A 6 -0.78 15.06 -10.38
CA ILE A 6 0.00 15.75 -9.32
C ILE A 6 -0.52 17.18 -9.11
N ILE A 7 -0.72 17.94 -10.19
CA ILE A 7 -1.22 19.33 -10.14
C ILE A 7 -2.59 19.44 -9.47
N LYS A 8 -3.50 18.48 -9.73
CA LYS A 8 -4.84 18.48 -9.12
C LYS A 8 -4.82 18.17 -7.62
N SER A 9 -3.92 17.28 -7.19
CA SER A 9 -3.77 16.89 -5.78
C SER A 9 -3.32 18.07 -4.89
N VAL A 10 -2.40 18.90 -5.39
CA VAL A 10 -1.88 20.08 -4.67
C VAL A 10 -2.96 21.07 -4.22
N LYS A 11 -4.01 21.28 -5.03
CA LYS A 11 -5.00 22.34 -4.77
C LYS A 11 -5.96 22.05 -3.59
N ARG A 12 -5.84 20.91 -2.91
CA ARG A 12 -6.81 20.43 -1.91
C ARG A 12 -6.22 20.08 -0.53
N GLN A 13 -4.96 20.41 -0.25
CA GLN A 13 -4.32 19.99 1.01
C GLN A 13 -4.55 20.99 2.16
N GLU A 14 -5.16 20.53 3.25
CA GLU A 14 -5.14 21.15 4.59
C GLU A 14 -4.20 20.33 5.48
N GLU A 15 -3.07 20.89 5.93
CA GLU A 15 -2.02 20.11 6.62
C GLU A 15 -1.21 20.92 7.67
N GLU A 16 -0.74 20.21 8.70
CA GLU A 16 0.27 20.63 9.66
C GLU A 16 1.65 20.70 8.98
N LYS A 17 2.35 21.84 9.10
CA LYS A 17 3.61 22.06 8.38
C LYS A 17 4.81 21.51 9.17
N VAL A 18 5.38 20.41 8.71
CA VAL A 18 6.68 19.89 9.20
C VAL A 18 7.81 20.41 8.32
N ALA A 19 8.82 21.05 8.92
CA ALA A 19 9.98 21.55 8.18
C ALA A 19 10.99 20.42 7.92
N VAL A 20 11.25 20.12 6.65
CA VAL A 20 12.26 19.14 6.22
C VAL A 20 13.30 19.83 5.34
N SER A 21 14.59 19.63 5.66
CA SER A 21 15.71 20.16 4.87
C SER A 21 16.11 19.16 3.79
N LEU A 22 16.01 19.57 2.52
CA LEU A 22 16.32 18.75 1.35
C LEU A 22 17.49 19.36 0.57
N LYS A 23 18.47 18.53 0.20
CA LYS A 23 19.53 18.92 -0.73
C LYS A 23 19.16 18.45 -2.13
N LEU A 24 18.98 19.41 -3.05
CA LEU A 24 18.64 19.13 -4.44
C LEU A 24 19.80 19.54 -5.36
N PRO A 25 20.07 18.79 -6.45
CA PRO A 25 20.91 19.26 -7.54
C PRO A 25 20.40 20.60 -8.08
N ALA A 26 21.32 21.51 -8.44
CA ALA A 26 20.95 22.86 -8.91
C ALA A 26 20.04 22.83 -10.16
N SER A 27 20.32 21.93 -11.10
CA SER A 27 19.51 21.72 -12.31
C SER A 27 18.08 21.29 -12.00
N LEU A 28 17.88 20.43 -11.00
CA LEU A 28 16.56 19.97 -10.58
C LEU A 28 15.78 21.09 -9.90
N LYS A 29 16.44 21.90 -9.07
CA LYS A 29 15.83 23.08 -8.43
C LYS A 29 15.28 24.05 -9.47
N GLU A 30 16.07 24.38 -10.49
CA GLU A 30 15.63 25.30 -11.56
C GLU A 30 14.42 24.77 -12.33
N GLN A 31 14.42 23.47 -12.64
CA GLN A 31 13.31 22.82 -13.34
C GLN A 31 12.02 22.83 -12.50
N LEU A 32 12.11 22.50 -11.21
CA LEU A 32 10.98 22.55 -10.29
C LEU A 32 10.45 23.98 -10.12
N GLN A 33 11.34 24.97 -10.07
CA GLN A 33 10.97 26.37 -9.95
C GLN A 33 10.21 26.86 -11.19
N LYS A 34 10.76 26.62 -12.39
CA LYS A 34 10.08 26.97 -13.65
C LYS A 34 8.71 26.30 -13.77
N LEU A 35 8.59 25.05 -13.31
CA LEU A 35 7.32 24.33 -13.31
C LEU A 35 6.33 24.94 -12.31
N GLY A 36 6.78 25.26 -11.10
CA GLY A 36 5.96 25.91 -10.08
C GLY A 36 5.44 27.28 -10.53
N GLU A 37 6.31 28.09 -11.14
CA GLU A 37 5.93 29.38 -11.70
C GLU A 37 4.89 29.23 -12.82
N LYS A 38 5.14 28.31 -13.77
CA LYS A 38 4.23 28.06 -14.89
C LYS A 38 2.84 27.64 -14.43
N GLU A 39 2.76 26.76 -13.45
CA GLU A 39 1.49 26.17 -12.98
C GLU A 39 0.88 26.96 -11.80
N SER A 40 1.50 28.07 -11.39
CA SER A 40 1.12 28.86 -10.20
C SER A 40 1.03 28.04 -8.92
N ILE A 41 2.02 27.17 -8.69
CA ILE A 41 2.11 26.26 -7.55
C ILE A 41 3.46 26.43 -6.84
N SER A 42 3.46 26.35 -5.50
CA SER A 42 4.69 26.42 -4.74
C SER A 42 5.59 25.19 -5.00
N MET A 43 6.91 25.40 -4.99
CA MET A 43 7.87 24.30 -5.16
C MET A 43 7.70 23.22 -4.09
N ASN A 44 7.41 23.61 -2.84
CA ASN A 44 7.15 22.67 -1.75
C ASN A 44 5.92 21.81 -2.05
N SER A 45 4.84 22.41 -2.55
CA SER A 45 3.63 21.68 -2.91
C SER A 45 3.86 20.70 -4.06
N LEU A 46 4.66 21.09 -5.07
CA LEU A 46 5.07 20.18 -6.14
C LEU A 46 5.85 18.98 -5.61
N ILE A 47 6.78 19.20 -4.67
CA ILE A 47 7.57 18.14 -4.04
C ILE A 47 6.65 17.19 -3.26
N VAL A 48 5.77 17.74 -2.41
CA VAL A 48 4.84 16.95 -1.60
C VAL A 48 3.92 16.12 -2.49
N ALA A 49 3.29 16.70 -3.50
CA ALA A 49 2.38 15.96 -4.38
C ALA A 49 3.10 14.92 -5.25
N THR A 50 4.38 15.17 -5.61
CA THR A 50 5.19 14.16 -6.30
C THR A 50 5.49 12.99 -5.37
N LEU A 51 5.89 13.25 -4.12
CA LEU A 51 6.11 12.21 -3.10
C LEU A 51 4.82 11.43 -2.82
N HIS A 52 3.69 12.12 -2.67
CA HIS A 52 2.38 11.49 -2.48
C HIS A 52 2.03 10.59 -3.67
N SER A 53 2.25 11.06 -4.91
CA SER A 53 2.00 10.26 -6.10
C SER A 53 2.91 9.03 -6.20
N LEU A 54 4.17 9.13 -5.79
CA LEU A 54 5.10 7.99 -5.78
C LEU A 54 4.69 6.96 -4.73
N ILE A 55 4.32 7.41 -3.53
CA ILE A 55 3.83 6.53 -2.46
C ILE A 55 2.52 5.84 -2.89
N ASP A 56 1.59 6.56 -3.50
CA ASP A 56 0.31 6.02 -3.94
C ASP A 56 0.40 5.05 -5.13
N ASP A 57 1.27 5.36 -6.11
CA ASP A 57 1.38 4.57 -7.35
C ASP A 57 2.23 3.31 -7.14
N ASP A 58 3.42 3.40 -6.50
CA ASP A 58 4.34 2.24 -6.37
C ASP A 58 4.06 1.45 -5.09
N CYS A 59 4.21 2.07 -3.91
CA CYS A 59 3.95 1.39 -2.64
C CYS A 59 2.47 1.01 -2.47
N GLY A 60 1.57 1.88 -2.91
CA GLY A 60 0.14 1.61 -2.85
C GLY A 60 -0.28 0.43 -3.73
N LYS A 61 0.35 0.25 -4.90
CA LYS A 61 0.06 -0.89 -5.78
C LYS A 61 0.62 -2.19 -5.22
N GLU A 62 1.89 -2.20 -4.81
CA GLU A 62 2.52 -3.37 -4.20
C GLU A 62 1.78 -3.81 -2.92
N LEU A 63 1.36 -2.86 -2.09
CA LEU A 63 0.59 -3.16 -0.88
C LEU A 63 -0.80 -3.74 -1.20
N ARG A 64 -1.47 -3.24 -2.25
CA ARG A 64 -2.76 -3.79 -2.71
C ARG A 64 -2.60 -5.20 -3.28
N GLU A 65 -1.54 -5.46 -4.02
CA GLU A 65 -1.24 -6.79 -4.57
C GLU A 65 -0.91 -7.77 -3.44
N ALA A 66 -0.05 -7.40 -2.49
CA ALA A 66 0.26 -8.20 -1.32
C ALA A 66 -0.99 -8.51 -0.48
N LYS A 67 -1.85 -7.50 -0.25
CA LYS A 67 -3.12 -7.69 0.44
C LYS A 67 -4.05 -8.66 -0.29
N SER A 68 -4.10 -8.58 -1.62
CA SER A 68 -4.95 -9.47 -2.43
C SER A 68 -4.46 -10.91 -2.37
N LEU A 69 -3.15 -11.15 -2.46
CA LEU A 69 -2.54 -12.48 -2.29
C LEU A 69 -2.83 -13.05 -0.90
N LEU A 70 -2.71 -12.24 0.16
CA LEU A 70 -3.00 -12.67 1.52
C LEU A 70 -4.47 -13.08 1.70
N LEU A 71 -5.41 -12.36 1.08
CA LEU A 71 -6.83 -12.71 1.11
C LEU A 71 -7.13 -13.99 0.33
N GLU A 72 -6.49 -14.20 -0.81
CA GLU A 72 -6.64 -15.43 -1.60
C GLU A 72 -6.13 -16.65 -0.83
N PHE A 73 -4.95 -16.54 -0.21
CA PHE A 73 -4.42 -17.59 0.67
C PHE A 73 -5.33 -17.85 1.86
N TYR A 74 -5.87 -16.80 2.49
CA TYR A 74 -6.83 -16.95 3.58
C TYR A 74 -8.08 -17.72 3.14
N SER A 75 -8.70 -17.31 2.02
CA SER A 75 -9.88 -17.99 1.48
C SER A 75 -9.62 -19.46 1.17
N ARG A 76 -8.43 -19.77 0.62
CA ARG A 76 -8.03 -21.16 0.35
C ARG A 76 -7.86 -21.98 1.64
N ILE A 77 -7.17 -21.43 2.64
CA ILE A 77 -6.99 -22.09 3.93
C ILE A 77 -8.34 -22.35 4.61
N VAL A 78 -9.24 -21.36 4.59
CA VAL A 78 -10.59 -21.52 5.16
C VAL A 78 -11.37 -22.60 4.43
N HIS A 79 -11.35 -22.59 3.09
CA HIS A 79 -12.00 -23.63 2.28
C HIS A 79 -11.44 -25.03 2.58
N ASP A 80 -10.11 -25.16 2.69
CA ASP A 80 -9.47 -26.44 3.03
C ASP A 80 -9.88 -26.94 4.42
N ILE A 81 -9.95 -26.04 5.42
CA ILE A 81 -10.42 -26.37 6.78
C ILE A 81 -11.89 -26.80 6.76
N GLU A 82 -12.77 -26.03 6.11
CA GLU A 82 -14.20 -26.35 6.00
C GLU A 82 -14.44 -27.68 5.26
N GLY A 83 -13.64 -27.97 4.24
CA GLY A 83 -13.66 -29.24 3.53
C GLY A 83 -13.30 -30.40 4.45
N ILE A 84 -12.30 -30.22 5.31
CA ILE A 84 -11.87 -31.24 6.28
C ILE A 84 -12.90 -31.42 7.41
N GLU A 85 -13.54 -30.34 7.89
CA GLU A 85 -14.63 -30.42 8.86
C GLU A 85 -15.86 -31.16 8.31
N LYS A 86 -16.15 -31.02 7.01
CA LYS A 86 -17.29 -31.68 6.35
C LYS A 86 -17.03 -33.13 5.94
N HIS A 87 -15.82 -33.44 5.51
CA HIS A 87 -15.51 -34.73 4.87
C HIS A 87 -14.64 -35.66 5.73
N GLY A 88 -14.14 -35.17 6.88
CA GLY A 88 -13.27 -35.92 7.76
C GLY A 88 -11.81 -35.95 7.27
N LEU A 89 -10.90 -36.24 8.19
CA LEU A 89 -9.47 -36.39 7.95
C LEU A 89 -9.14 -37.80 7.46
N ASP A 90 -8.46 -37.93 6.33
CA ASP A 90 -7.66 -39.13 6.07
C ASP A 90 -6.40 -39.12 6.96
N ALA A 91 -5.84 -40.29 7.24
CA ALA A 91 -4.72 -40.43 8.18
C ALA A 91 -3.45 -39.67 7.72
N ASP A 92 -3.33 -39.40 6.41
CA ASP A 92 -2.16 -38.80 5.79
C ASP A 92 -2.19 -37.25 5.83
N ASN A 93 -3.37 -36.62 5.94
CA ASN A 93 -3.49 -35.15 5.93
C ASN A 93 -3.64 -34.48 7.32
N ILE A 94 -3.53 -35.24 8.41
CA ILE A 94 -3.62 -34.72 9.80
C ILE A 94 -2.64 -33.56 10.04
N VAL A 95 -1.40 -33.69 9.55
CA VAL A 95 -0.34 -32.68 9.75
C VAL A 95 -0.65 -31.37 9.01
N TYR A 96 -1.24 -31.46 7.81
CA TYR A 96 -1.64 -30.27 7.04
C TYR A 96 -2.80 -29.55 7.73
N TYR A 97 -3.80 -30.29 8.21
CA TYR A 97 -4.94 -29.72 8.91
C TYR A 97 -4.56 -28.99 10.20
N THR A 98 -3.69 -29.58 11.02
CA THR A 98 -3.21 -28.92 12.24
C THR A 98 -2.52 -27.58 11.93
N LYS A 99 -1.68 -27.54 10.87
CA LYS A 99 -1.04 -26.29 10.43
C LYS A 99 -2.04 -25.25 9.92
N ALA A 100 -3.05 -25.68 9.15
CA ALA A 100 -4.08 -24.80 8.62
C ALA A 100 -4.92 -24.16 9.75
N VAL A 101 -5.32 -24.95 10.75
CA VAL A 101 -6.07 -24.47 11.93
C VAL A 101 -5.26 -23.47 12.76
N ASP A 102 -3.97 -23.72 12.96
CA ASP A 102 -3.10 -22.79 13.68
C ASP A 102 -2.88 -21.47 12.91
N MET A 103 -2.72 -21.53 11.58
CA MET A 103 -2.66 -20.33 10.74
C MET A 103 -3.98 -19.53 10.80
N LYS A 104 -5.15 -20.19 10.77
CA LYS A 104 -6.45 -19.53 10.93
C LYS A 104 -6.53 -18.75 12.25
N LYS A 105 -6.14 -19.38 13.37
CA LYS A 105 -6.11 -18.73 14.69
C LYS A 105 -5.17 -17.51 14.73
N GLN A 106 -3.99 -17.62 14.13
CA GLN A 106 -3.05 -16.50 14.05
C GLN A 106 -3.61 -15.33 13.24
N ILE A 107 -4.28 -15.61 12.11
CA ILE A 107 -4.90 -14.58 11.28
C ILE A 107 -6.09 -13.92 11.99
N GLU A 108 -6.90 -14.69 12.72
CA GLU A 108 -8.01 -14.15 13.53
C GLU A 108 -7.50 -13.27 14.67
N ALA A 109 -6.41 -13.67 15.36
CA ALA A 109 -5.77 -12.84 16.38
C ALA A 109 -5.20 -11.52 15.82
N LEU A 110 -4.67 -11.54 14.60
CA LEU A 110 -4.18 -10.35 13.90
C LEU A 110 -5.30 -9.44 13.39
N ARG A 111 -6.54 -9.95 13.25
CA ARG A 111 -7.71 -9.19 12.79
C ARG A 111 -8.30 -8.27 13.85
N GLY A 112 -7.91 -8.40 15.11
CA GLY A 112 -8.32 -7.51 16.20
C GLY A 112 -9.82 -7.58 16.50
N VAL A 113 -10.19 -8.47 17.43
CA VAL A 113 -11.25 -8.16 18.41
C VAL A 113 -10.57 -7.55 19.62
#